data_AF-A0A5Q0Q7N1-F1
#
_entry.id   AF-A0A5Q0Q7N1-F1
#
_cell.length_a   1.000
_cell.length_b   1.000
_cell.length_c   1.000
_cell.angle_alpha   90.00
_cell.angle_beta   90.00
_cell.angle_gamma   90.00
#
_symmetry.space_group_name_H-M   'P 1'
#
loop_
_entity.id
_entity.type
_entity.pdbx_description
1 polymer ?
#
loop_
_entity_poly.entity_id
_entity_poly.type
_entity_poly.pdbx_seq_one_letter_code
_entity_poly.pdbx_strand_id
1 'polypeptide(L)'
;MSYNCYNKMKFIRTIYHFFVHSNLLIALAAVTQCALTYHVLNYPINSAILLIEGTTTLLLYNLSLFLSKPAHPENSPYLRTRWVFKHEWLLWINSGISVCLLLYALTQIKLYTLVYLGFIGLISIAYAVPFVRFNGEWRGLRQVPGLKLFYIAVVWSLSSVGLPVVELYLEGDSINWFTANYLGLVKILFLLVCTLPFDIRDIEQDTKYNLKTLPTIVGEQAAINLAYLLGIAHLFLIAFSPYSIPVKAGMLLTTVLILVLMKSVLFTSKKNYHSVYLLDLALIVQWLLVLLFLIS
;
A
#
# COMPACT_ATOMS: atom_id res chain seq x y z
N MET A 1 22.74 -26.87 -8.90
CA MET A 1 22.57 -25.50 -8.37
C MET A 1 23.62 -25.30 -7.28
N SER A 2 24.63 -24.44 -7.49
CA SER A 2 25.81 -24.31 -6.60
C SER A 2 25.45 -23.89 -5.16
N TYR A 3 26.14 -24.44 -4.15
CA TYR A 3 25.92 -24.19 -2.71
C TYR A 3 25.90 -22.68 -2.36
N ASN A 4 26.72 -21.88 -3.04
CA ASN A 4 26.73 -20.41 -2.91
C ASN A 4 25.43 -19.75 -3.39
N CYS A 5 24.82 -20.29 -4.46
CA CYS A 5 23.56 -19.78 -4.99
C CYS A 5 22.41 -20.08 -4.01
N TYR A 6 22.42 -21.25 -3.38
CA TYR A 6 21.45 -21.63 -2.35
C TYR A 6 21.52 -20.72 -1.11
N ASN A 7 22.72 -20.46 -0.57
CA ASN A 7 22.90 -19.56 0.57
C ASN A 7 22.49 -18.11 0.24
N LYS A 8 22.81 -17.62 -0.97
CA LYS A 8 22.40 -16.29 -1.42
C LYS A 8 20.88 -16.15 -1.51
N MET A 9 20.18 -17.15 -2.07
CA MET A 9 18.71 -17.16 -2.12
C MET A 9 18.08 -17.23 -0.73
N LYS A 10 18.66 -18.02 0.19
CA LYS A 10 18.21 -18.11 1.59
C LYS A 10 18.37 -16.77 2.33
N PHE A 11 19.47 -16.06 2.08
CA PHE A 11 19.72 -14.75 2.67
C PHE A 11 18.73 -13.69 2.16
N ILE A 12 18.55 -13.59 0.85
CA ILE A 12 17.58 -12.65 0.22
C ILE A 12 16.16 -12.92 0.75
N ARG A 13 15.76 -14.19 0.85
CA ARG A 13 14.44 -14.57 1.37
C ARG A 13 14.27 -14.17 2.84
N THR A 14 15.33 -14.28 3.65
CA THR A 14 15.30 -13.87 5.06
C THR A 14 15.11 -12.36 5.20
N ILE A 15 15.87 -11.56 4.43
CA ILE A 15 15.72 -10.10 4.42
C ILE A 15 14.29 -9.73 4.00
N TYR A 16 13.81 -10.30 2.90
CA TYR A 16 12.46 -10.03 2.41
C TYR A 16 11.39 -10.32 3.46
N HIS A 17 11.44 -11.50 4.10
CA HIS A 17 10.51 -11.86 5.17
C HIS A 17 10.59 -10.90 6.35
N PHE A 18 11.80 -10.46 6.73
CA PHE A 18 11.97 -9.48 7.78
C PHE A 18 11.24 -8.17 7.43
N PHE A 19 11.46 -7.61 6.24
CA PHE A 19 10.84 -6.35 5.81
C PHE A 19 9.31 -6.44 5.68
N VAL A 20 8.80 -7.55 5.16
CA VAL A 20 7.35 -7.78 5.03
C VAL A 20 6.70 -7.96 6.40
N HIS A 21 7.28 -8.80 7.26
CA HIS A 21 6.68 -9.12 8.55
C HIS A 21 6.79 -7.97 9.57
N SER A 22 7.82 -7.13 9.47
CA SER A 22 8.00 -5.94 10.32
C SER A 22 7.21 -4.71 9.87
N ASN A 23 6.43 -4.82 8.78
CA ASN A 23 5.73 -3.70 8.12
C ASN A 23 6.65 -2.59 7.57
N LEU A 24 7.97 -2.79 7.55
CA LEU A 24 8.91 -1.81 6.99
C LEU A 24 8.78 -1.68 5.48
N LEU A 25 8.48 -2.77 4.77
CA LEU A 25 8.29 -2.72 3.31
C LEU A 25 7.13 -1.80 2.92
N ILE A 26 5.99 -1.94 3.59
CA ILE A 26 4.80 -1.16 3.27
C ILE A 26 4.92 0.30 3.70
N ALA A 27 5.62 0.57 4.81
CA ALA A 27 5.97 1.94 5.20
C ALA A 27 6.88 2.61 4.15
N LEU A 28 7.90 1.90 3.65
CA LEU A 28 8.75 2.39 2.57
C LEU A 28 7.99 2.58 1.25
N ALA A 29 7.06 1.69 0.94
CA ALA A 29 6.15 1.85 -0.20
C ALA A 29 5.34 3.15 -0.08
N ALA A 30 4.79 3.46 1.09
CA ALA A 30 4.06 4.70 1.31
C ALA A 30 4.96 5.95 1.14
N VAL A 31 6.17 5.94 1.72
CA VAL A 31 7.17 7.01 1.55
C VAL A 31 7.50 7.25 0.08
N THR A 32 7.82 6.19 -0.65
CA THR A 32 8.22 6.29 -2.08
C THR A 32 7.05 6.72 -2.97
N GLN A 33 5.82 6.39 -2.59
CA GLN A 33 4.64 6.88 -3.30
C GLN A 33 4.40 8.38 -3.03
N CYS A 34 4.64 8.89 -1.83
CA CYS A 34 4.69 10.34 -1.59
C CYS A 34 5.79 11.01 -2.42
N ALA A 35 7.00 10.44 -2.43
CA ALA A 35 8.11 10.96 -3.24
C ALA A 35 7.78 10.97 -4.74
N LEU A 36 7.10 9.92 -5.24
CA LEU A 36 6.62 9.85 -6.60
C LEU A 36 5.68 11.01 -6.95
N THR A 37 4.83 11.46 -6.04
CA THR A 37 3.96 12.63 -6.26
C THR A 37 4.77 13.89 -6.55
N TYR A 38 5.79 14.18 -5.75
CA TYR A 38 6.66 15.33 -5.96
C TYR A 38 7.35 15.26 -7.34
N HIS A 39 7.87 14.09 -7.73
CA HIS A 39 8.50 13.93 -9.04
C HIS A 39 7.52 14.08 -10.21
N VAL A 40 6.31 13.54 -10.10
CA VAL A 40 5.30 13.61 -11.16
C VAL A 40 4.79 15.03 -11.35
N LEU A 41 4.58 15.76 -10.25
CA LEU A 41 4.11 17.14 -10.25
C LEU A 41 5.24 18.16 -10.41
N ASN A 42 6.50 17.70 -10.47
CA ASN A 42 7.70 18.51 -10.61
C ASN A 42 7.89 19.55 -9.49
N TYR A 43 7.70 19.13 -8.24
CA TYR A 43 7.98 19.91 -7.04
C TYR A 43 9.15 19.31 -6.24
N PRO A 44 9.87 20.12 -5.43
CA PRO A 44 10.87 19.59 -4.51
C PRO A 44 10.21 18.71 -3.44
N ILE A 45 10.93 17.67 -3.02
CA ILE A 45 10.44 16.76 -1.98
C ILE A 45 10.44 17.48 -0.63
N ASN A 46 9.29 17.52 0.02
CA ASN A 46 9.19 17.88 1.44
C ASN A 46 9.43 16.63 2.31
N SER A 47 10.58 16.58 2.98
CA SER A 47 11.00 15.42 3.79
C SER A 47 10.09 15.17 5.00
N ALA A 48 9.45 16.20 5.55
CA ALA A 48 8.51 16.04 6.67
C ALA A 48 7.28 15.24 6.24
N ILE A 49 6.72 15.50 5.05
CA ILE A 49 5.59 14.75 4.50
C ILE A 49 5.95 13.27 4.28
N LEU A 50 7.17 13.00 3.79
CA LEU A 50 7.65 11.62 3.62
C LEU A 50 7.79 10.91 4.97
N LEU A 51 8.37 11.58 5.98
CA LEU A 51 8.49 11.04 7.33
C LEU A 51 7.12 10.77 7.95
N ILE A 52 6.16 11.69 7.82
CA ILE A 52 4.79 11.53 8.31
C ILE A 52 4.15 10.30 7.65
N GLU A 53 4.21 10.18 6.32
CA GLU A 53 3.57 9.07 5.60
C GLU A 53 4.15 7.71 6.03
N GLY A 54 5.48 7.61 6.10
CA GLY A 54 6.15 6.38 6.49
C GLY A 54 5.86 5.98 7.94
N THR A 55 5.95 6.93 8.87
CA THR A 55 5.76 6.68 10.31
C THR A 55 4.30 6.39 10.64
N THR A 56 3.34 7.13 10.08
CA THR A 56 1.91 6.88 10.29
C THR A 56 1.49 5.54 9.69
N THR A 57 1.98 5.18 8.50
CA THR A 57 1.74 3.85 7.91
C THR A 57 2.28 2.75 8.81
N LEU A 58 3.53 2.87 9.28
CA LEU A 58 4.13 1.88 10.17
C LEU A 58 3.37 1.73 11.49
N LEU A 59 2.95 2.85 12.09
CA LEU A 59 2.15 2.87 13.32
C LEU A 59 0.78 2.22 13.14
N LEU A 60 0.05 2.56 12.07
CA LEU A 60 -1.27 2.00 11.80
C LEU A 60 -1.22 0.49 11.52
N TYR A 61 -0.22 0.03 10.77
CA TYR A 61 -0.04 -1.39 10.49
C TYR A 61 0.38 -2.18 11.74
N ASN A 62 1.24 -1.61 12.59
CA ASN A 62 1.60 -2.22 13.87
C ASN A 62 0.40 -2.25 14.83
N LEU A 63 -0.37 -1.15 14.92
CA LEU A 63 -1.60 -1.09 15.71
C LEU A 63 -2.59 -2.18 15.28
N SER A 64 -2.79 -2.37 13.97
CA SER A 64 -3.65 -3.43 13.47
C SER A 64 -3.18 -4.83 13.89
N LEU A 65 -1.87 -5.07 14.00
CA LEU A 65 -1.34 -6.35 14.50
C LEU A 65 -1.59 -6.50 15.99
N PHE A 66 -1.37 -5.45 16.80
CA PHE A 66 -1.66 -5.48 18.24
C PHE A 66 -3.14 -5.76 18.52
N LEU A 67 -4.05 -5.10 17.80
CA LEU A 67 -5.50 -5.28 17.96
C LEU A 67 -5.99 -6.67 17.51
N SER A 68 -5.23 -7.37 16.65
CA SER A 68 -5.59 -8.70 16.13
C SER A 68 -4.75 -9.84 16.71
N LYS A 69 -4.06 -9.60 17.83
CA LYS A 69 -3.22 -10.60 18.50
C LYS A 69 -4.06 -11.83 18.91
N PRO A 70 -3.75 -13.03 18.39
CA PRO A 70 -4.42 -14.26 18.83
C PRO A 70 -4.03 -14.60 20.27
N ALA A 71 -4.90 -15.36 20.97
CA ALA A 71 -4.59 -15.87 22.31
C ALA A 71 -3.35 -16.80 22.32
N HIS A 72 -3.18 -17.60 21.27
CA HIS A 72 -2.06 -18.53 21.09
C HIS A 72 -1.37 -18.29 19.73
N PRO A 73 -0.57 -17.22 19.57
CA PRO A 73 0.06 -16.86 18.31
C PRO A 73 0.96 -17.97 17.72
N GLU A 74 1.61 -18.75 18.58
CA GLU A 74 2.50 -19.86 18.24
C GLU A 74 1.81 -20.99 17.47
N ASN A 75 0.50 -21.18 17.71
CA ASN A 75 -0.33 -22.20 17.06
C ASN A 75 -1.02 -21.68 15.79
N SER A 76 -0.81 -20.41 15.43
CA SER A 76 -1.42 -19.83 14.23
C SER A 76 -0.97 -20.59 12.99
N PRO A 77 -1.86 -20.90 12.03
CA PRO A 77 -1.47 -21.50 10.76
C PRO A 77 -0.59 -20.55 9.91
N TYR A 78 -0.67 -19.24 10.16
CA TYR A 78 0.04 -18.23 9.39
C TYR A 78 1.47 -17.98 9.87
N LEU A 79 2.44 -18.16 8.97
CA LEU A 79 3.86 -17.93 9.25
C LEU A 79 4.13 -16.51 9.74
N ARG A 80 3.48 -15.50 9.13
CA ARG A 80 3.61 -14.09 9.51
C ARG A 80 3.18 -13.88 10.95
N THR A 81 2.02 -14.39 11.36
CA THR A 81 1.51 -14.27 12.73
C THR A 81 2.50 -14.86 13.73
N ARG A 82 2.96 -16.11 13.50
CA ARG A 82 3.97 -16.75 14.38
C ARG A 82 5.25 -15.92 14.48
N TRP A 83 5.75 -15.41 13.35
CA TRP A 83 6.99 -14.63 13.32
C TRP A 83 6.84 -13.29 14.04
N VAL A 84 5.76 -12.56 13.78
CA VAL A 84 5.48 -11.22 14.33
C VAL A 84 5.43 -11.27 15.84
N PHE A 85 4.64 -12.18 16.42
CA PHE A 85 4.48 -12.26 17.87
C PHE A 85 5.66 -12.93 18.58
N LYS A 86 6.48 -13.73 17.86
CA LYS A 86 7.79 -14.17 18.37
C LYS A 86 8.79 -13.01 18.50
N HIS A 87 8.67 -11.98 17.65
CA HIS A 87 9.57 -10.82 17.63
C HIS A 87 8.81 -9.53 17.98
N GLU A 88 7.85 -9.60 18.91
CA GLU A 88 6.97 -8.48 19.27
C GLU A 88 7.76 -7.24 19.73
N TRP A 89 8.94 -7.42 20.32
CA TRP A 89 9.85 -6.32 20.68
C TRP A 89 10.22 -5.42 19.49
N LEU A 90 10.34 -5.97 18.27
CA LEU A 90 10.60 -5.17 17.06
C LEU A 90 9.43 -4.25 16.75
N LEU A 91 8.20 -4.70 16.96
CA LEU A 91 7.01 -3.86 16.75
C LEU A 91 6.99 -2.69 17.72
N TRP A 92 7.33 -2.94 19.00
CA TRP A 92 7.40 -1.90 20.02
C TRP A 92 8.50 -0.87 19.72
N ILE A 93 9.71 -1.32 19.40
CA ILE A 93 10.83 -0.42 19.05
C ILE A 93 10.49 0.40 17.81
N ASN A 94 10.05 -0.25 16.73
CA ASN A 94 9.69 0.44 15.49
C ASN A 94 8.56 1.45 15.71
N SER A 95 7.56 1.11 16.54
CA SER A 95 6.47 2.04 16.87
C SER A 95 6.98 3.21 17.72
N GLY A 96 7.82 2.96 18.73
CA GLY A 96 8.40 4.02 19.55
C GLY A 96 9.24 5.02 18.73
N ILE A 97 10.12 4.51 17.85
CA ILE A 97 10.90 5.35 16.92
C ILE A 97 9.95 6.13 15.99
N SER A 98 8.91 5.47 15.47
CA SER A 98 7.94 6.11 14.57
C SER A 98 7.18 7.24 15.25
N VAL A 99 6.79 7.09 16.53
CA VAL A 99 6.14 8.17 17.29
C VAL A 99 7.07 9.36 17.42
N CYS A 100 8.34 9.15 17.81
CA CYS A 100 9.30 10.25 17.95
C CYS A 100 9.53 11.00 16.63
N LEU A 101 9.74 10.25 15.54
CA LEU A 101 9.93 10.84 14.21
C LEU A 101 8.67 11.53 13.69
N LEU A 102 7.49 10.97 13.96
CA LEU A 102 6.21 11.58 13.61
C LEU A 102 6.06 12.91 14.35
N LEU A 103 6.22 12.93 15.68
CA LEU A 103 6.11 14.15 16.47
C LEU A 103 7.06 15.24 15.98
N TYR A 104 8.31 14.88 15.65
CA TYR A 104 9.25 15.80 15.02
C TYR A 104 8.72 16.34 13.69
N ALA A 105 8.31 15.47 12.76
CA ALA A 105 7.85 15.88 11.43
C ALA A 105 6.54 16.71 11.48
N LEU A 106 5.65 16.46 12.45
CA LEU A 106 4.44 17.26 12.64
C LEU A 106 4.73 18.73 12.99
N THR A 107 5.90 19.03 13.58
CA THR A 107 6.31 20.43 13.84
C THR A 107 6.77 21.17 12.59
N GLN A 108 6.97 20.46 11.48
CA GLN A 108 7.55 20.99 10.25
C GLN A 108 6.51 21.27 9.15
N ILE A 109 5.23 20.95 9.39
CA ILE A 109 4.14 21.12 8.41
C ILE A 109 3.18 22.24 8.81
N LYS A 110 2.36 22.71 7.85
CA LYS A 110 1.33 23.72 8.14
C LYS A 110 0.19 23.16 9.01
N LEU A 111 -0.43 24.03 9.80
CA LEU A 111 -1.55 23.66 10.67
C LEU A 111 -2.73 23.04 9.90
N TYR A 112 -3.09 23.59 8.74
CA TYR A 112 -4.18 23.03 7.95
C TYR A 112 -3.81 21.70 7.28
N THR A 113 -2.53 21.42 7.03
CA THR A 113 -2.04 20.10 6.65
C THR A 113 -2.21 19.10 7.79
N LEU A 114 -1.97 19.52 9.04
CA LEU A 114 -2.25 18.68 10.22
C LEU A 114 -3.75 18.36 10.34
N VAL A 115 -4.64 19.31 10.06
CA VAL A 115 -6.10 19.07 10.04
C VAL A 115 -6.46 18.05 8.95
N TYR A 116 -5.90 18.19 7.74
CA TYR A 116 -6.09 17.25 6.65
C TYR A 116 -5.56 15.84 6.97
N LEU A 117 -4.37 15.76 7.59
CA LEU A 117 -3.80 14.51 8.09
C LEU A 117 -4.70 13.88 9.16
N GLY A 118 -5.24 14.68 10.09
CA GLY A 118 -6.19 14.23 11.11
C GLY A 118 -7.45 13.63 10.50
N PHE A 119 -7.99 14.24 9.44
CA PHE A 119 -9.12 13.71 8.68
C PHE A 119 -8.81 12.35 8.03
N ILE A 120 -7.67 12.22 7.33
CA ILE A 120 -7.25 10.94 6.73
C ILE A 120 -6.99 9.89 7.81
N GLY A 121 -6.34 10.27 8.91
CA GLY A 121 -6.05 9.39 10.04
C GLY A 121 -7.34 8.86 10.68
N LEU A 122 -8.34 9.73 10.88
CA LEU A 122 -9.65 9.33 11.39
C LEU A 122 -10.34 8.33 10.47
N ILE A 123 -10.33 8.58 9.15
CA ILE A 123 -10.86 7.64 8.15
C ILE A 123 -10.08 6.31 8.21
N SER A 124 -8.75 6.35 8.29
CA SER A 124 -7.93 5.14 8.35
C SER A 124 -8.24 4.29 9.60
N ILE A 125 -8.41 4.93 10.76
CA ILE A 125 -8.78 4.26 12.01
C ILE A 125 -10.23 3.77 11.95
N ALA A 126 -11.17 4.55 11.39
CA ALA A 126 -12.58 4.20 11.17
C ALA A 126 -12.76 2.86 10.45
N TYR A 127 -11.80 2.52 9.58
CA TYR A 127 -11.74 1.24 8.90
C TYR A 127 -11.21 0.09 9.76
N ALA A 128 -10.19 0.35 10.57
CA ALA A 128 -9.53 -0.67 11.39
C ALA A 128 -10.31 -1.07 12.64
N VAL A 129 -10.99 -0.10 13.27
CA VAL A 129 -11.69 -0.29 14.55
C VAL A 129 -13.20 -0.48 14.30
N PRO A 130 -13.86 -1.43 14.98
CA PRO A 130 -15.29 -1.66 14.80
C PRO A 130 -16.11 -0.61 15.55
N PHE A 131 -16.59 0.42 14.84
CA PHE A 131 -17.32 1.55 15.44
C PHE A 131 -18.85 1.44 15.43
N VAL A 132 -19.45 0.54 14.63
CA VAL A 132 -20.91 0.52 14.43
C VAL A 132 -21.50 -0.79 14.94
N ARG A 133 -22.47 -0.72 15.85
CA ARG A 133 -23.19 -1.91 16.32
C ARG A 133 -24.33 -2.24 15.36
N PHE A 134 -24.29 -3.39 14.69
CA PHE A 134 -25.36 -3.85 13.80
C PHE A 134 -25.79 -5.25 14.24
N ASN A 135 -27.09 -5.45 14.52
CA ASN A 135 -27.65 -6.69 15.07
C ASN A 135 -26.94 -7.18 16.36
N GLY A 136 -26.57 -6.27 17.26
CA GLY A 136 -25.92 -6.61 18.54
C GLY A 136 -24.41 -6.85 18.47
N GLU A 137 -23.86 -7.03 17.26
CA GLU A 137 -22.42 -7.22 17.01
C GLU A 137 -21.73 -5.91 16.62
N TRP A 138 -20.50 -5.71 17.07
CA TRP A 138 -19.67 -4.59 16.64
C TRP A 138 -19.10 -4.86 15.25
N ARG A 139 -19.48 -4.02 14.29
CA ARG A 139 -19.09 -4.07 12.88
C ARG A 139 -18.30 -2.83 12.51
N GLY A 140 -17.18 -3.02 11.81
CA GLY A 140 -16.39 -1.94 11.21
C GLY A 140 -16.69 -1.75 9.73
N LEU A 141 -16.26 -0.62 9.15
CA LEU A 141 -16.31 -0.39 7.70
C LEU A 141 -15.60 -1.50 6.90
N ARG A 142 -14.60 -2.16 7.51
CA ARG A 142 -13.92 -3.34 6.98
C ARG A 142 -14.84 -4.52 6.63
N GLN A 143 -16.04 -4.58 7.21
CA GLN A 143 -16.98 -5.68 6.99
C GLN A 143 -18.00 -5.39 5.88
N VAL A 144 -17.97 -4.20 5.27
CA VAL A 144 -18.83 -3.87 4.12
C VAL A 144 -18.34 -4.65 2.90
N PRO A 145 -19.20 -5.49 2.29
CA PRO A 145 -18.80 -6.35 1.18
C PRO A 145 -18.24 -5.57 -0.01
N GLY A 146 -17.10 -5.99 -0.55
CA GLY A 146 -16.48 -5.40 -1.76
C GLY A 146 -15.94 -3.96 -1.62
N LEU A 147 -16.33 -3.20 -0.59
CA LEU A 147 -15.90 -1.80 -0.40
C LEU A 147 -14.45 -1.67 0.07
N LYS A 148 -13.94 -2.71 0.76
CA LYS A 148 -12.60 -2.74 1.36
C LYS A 148 -11.49 -2.29 0.40
N LEU A 149 -11.47 -2.83 -0.83
CA LEU A 149 -10.43 -2.53 -1.80
C LEU A 149 -10.46 -1.07 -2.29
N PHE A 150 -11.64 -0.54 -2.58
CA PHE A 150 -11.82 0.84 -3.03
C PHE A 150 -11.49 1.83 -1.91
N TYR A 151 -11.88 1.49 -0.68
CA TYR A 151 -11.58 2.28 0.49
C TYR A 151 -10.06 2.46 0.69
N ILE A 152 -9.31 1.35 0.66
CA ILE A 152 -7.86 1.37 0.81
C ILE A 152 -7.22 2.21 -0.30
N ALA A 153 -7.64 2.02 -1.55
CA ALA A 153 -7.11 2.77 -2.68
C ALA A 153 -7.35 4.29 -2.57
N VAL A 154 -8.54 4.70 -2.12
CA VAL A 154 -8.87 6.12 -1.91
C VAL A 154 -8.05 6.70 -0.75
N VAL A 155 -7.97 6.03 0.39
CA VAL A 155 -7.20 6.51 1.55
C VAL A 155 -5.72 6.70 1.18
N TRP A 156 -5.13 5.73 0.48
CA TRP A 156 -3.75 5.84 0.01
C TRP A 156 -3.56 6.95 -1.02
N SER A 157 -4.56 7.25 -1.86
CA SER A 157 -4.48 8.40 -2.76
C SER A 157 -4.57 9.72 -1.99
N LEU A 158 -5.46 9.81 -1.01
CA LEU A 158 -5.60 10.99 -0.16
C LEU A 158 -4.32 11.24 0.64
N SER A 159 -3.67 10.19 1.14
CA SER A 159 -2.40 10.29 1.85
C SER A 159 -1.25 10.57 0.88
N SER A 160 -1.03 9.73 -0.13
CA SER A 160 0.18 9.81 -0.96
C SER A 160 0.15 10.89 -2.05
N VAL A 161 -1.01 11.45 -2.40
CA VAL A 161 -1.14 12.59 -3.33
C VAL A 161 -1.68 13.80 -2.61
N GLY A 162 -2.79 13.64 -1.90
CA GLY A 162 -3.46 14.76 -1.25
C GLY A 162 -2.60 15.43 -0.18
N LEU A 163 -1.91 14.66 0.67
CA LEU A 163 -1.07 15.23 1.73
C LEU A 163 0.10 16.07 1.16
N PRO A 164 0.90 15.60 0.19
CA PRO A 164 1.88 16.45 -0.51
C PRO A 164 1.27 17.70 -1.13
N VAL A 165 0.16 17.56 -1.86
CA VAL A 165 -0.45 18.66 -2.62
C VAL A 165 -1.03 19.75 -1.71
N VAL A 166 -1.64 19.34 -0.60
CA VAL A 166 -2.18 20.27 0.41
C VAL A 166 -1.06 21.04 1.09
N GLU A 167 0.04 20.38 1.46
CA GLU A 167 1.19 21.07 2.05
C GLU A 167 1.80 22.08 1.08
N LEU A 168 2.08 21.68 -0.17
CA LEU A 168 2.60 22.58 -1.21
C LEU A 168 1.69 23.81 -1.42
N TYR A 169 0.38 23.59 -1.51
CA TYR A 169 -0.60 24.67 -1.64
C TYR A 169 -0.53 25.66 -0.46
N LEU A 170 -0.39 25.15 0.77
CA LEU A 170 -0.30 25.96 1.99
C LEU A 170 1.09 26.59 2.19
N GLU A 171 2.13 26.09 1.52
CA GLU A 171 3.44 26.73 1.40
C GLU A 171 3.43 27.89 0.38
N GLY A 172 2.38 27.99 -0.44
CA GLY A 172 2.18 29.07 -1.41
C GLY A 172 2.49 28.67 -2.85
N ASP A 173 2.72 27.38 -3.12
CA ASP A 173 2.97 26.89 -4.47
C ASP A 173 1.72 26.97 -5.36
N SER A 174 1.93 27.29 -6.64
CA SER A 174 0.87 27.36 -7.63
C SER A 174 0.47 25.98 -8.15
N ILE A 175 -0.50 25.33 -7.50
CA ILE A 175 -0.92 23.97 -7.86
C ILE A 175 -1.79 23.94 -9.13
N ASN A 176 -1.39 23.12 -10.10
CA ASN A 176 -2.31 22.70 -11.16
C ASN A 176 -3.22 21.58 -10.63
N TRP A 177 -4.42 21.97 -10.18
CA TRP A 177 -5.39 21.06 -9.58
C TRP A 177 -5.85 19.95 -10.53
N PHE A 178 -5.93 20.20 -11.83
CA PHE A 178 -6.28 19.15 -12.79
C PHE A 178 -5.22 18.03 -12.78
N THR A 179 -3.95 18.40 -12.93
CA THR A 179 -2.82 17.45 -12.92
C THR A 179 -2.72 16.69 -11.58
N ALA A 180 -2.89 17.39 -10.46
CA ALA A 180 -2.85 16.77 -9.12
C ALA A 180 -4.00 15.78 -8.89
N ASN A 181 -5.25 16.15 -9.24
CA ASN A 181 -6.40 15.25 -9.09
C ASN A 181 -6.34 14.07 -10.07
N TYR A 182 -5.82 14.28 -11.28
CA TYR A 182 -5.54 13.19 -12.22
C TYR A 182 -4.59 12.17 -11.62
N LEU A 183 -3.57 12.63 -10.86
CA LEU A 183 -2.62 11.72 -10.19
C LEU A 183 -3.29 10.91 -9.10
N GLY A 184 -4.22 11.51 -8.37
CA GLY A 184 -5.05 10.78 -7.43
C GLY A 184 -5.78 9.62 -8.09
N LEU A 185 -6.45 9.86 -9.23
CA LEU A 185 -7.14 8.81 -9.99
C LEU A 185 -6.18 7.72 -10.51
N VAL A 186 -5.01 8.11 -11.02
CA VAL A 186 -3.96 7.18 -11.45
C VAL A 186 -3.54 6.28 -10.29
N LYS A 187 -3.27 6.85 -9.10
CA LYS A 187 -2.87 6.05 -7.94
C LYS A 187 -3.98 5.17 -7.37
N ILE A 188 -5.23 5.64 -7.36
CA ILE A 188 -6.37 4.81 -6.97
C ILE A 188 -6.39 3.57 -7.86
N LEU A 189 -6.37 3.75 -9.19
CA LEU A 189 -6.45 2.63 -10.12
C LEU A 189 -5.21 1.72 -10.02
N PHE A 190 -4.02 2.28 -9.86
CA PHE A 190 -2.80 1.51 -9.60
C PHE A 190 -2.92 0.63 -8.35
N LEU A 191 -3.44 1.17 -7.25
CA LEU A 191 -3.59 0.41 -6.02
C LEU A 191 -4.68 -0.65 -6.13
N LEU A 192 -5.73 -0.43 -6.89
CA LEU A 192 -6.70 -1.48 -7.19
C LEU A 192 -6.05 -2.66 -7.94
N VAL A 193 -5.16 -2.37 -8.89
CA VAL A 193 -4.37 -3.39 -9.62
C VAL A 193 -3.45 -4.16 -8.66
N CYS A 194 -2.80 -3.47 -7.73
CA CYS A 194 -1.90 -4.11 -6.75
C CYS A 194 -2.63 -4.85 -5.62
N THR A 195 -3.82 -4.40 -5.20
CA THR A 195 -4.52 -4.96 -4.03
C THR A 195 -5.46 -6.10 -4.36
N LEU A 196 -6.12 -6.09 -5.53
CA LEU A 196 -7.06 -7.14 -5.92
C LEU A 196 -6.45 -8.56 -5.93
N PRO A 197 -5.19 -8.79 -6.37
CA PRO A 197 -4.56 -10.10 -6.27
C PRO A 197 -4.42 -10.65 -4.85
N PHE A 198 -4.33 -9.78 -3.83
CA PHE A 198 -4.35 -10.23 -2.43
C PHE A 198 -5.72 -10.77 -2.04
N ASP A 199 -6.81 -10.11 -2.42
CA ASP A 199 -8.16 -10.62 -2.15
C ASP A 199 -8.45 -11.90 -2.98
N ILE A 200 -7.91 -12.02 -4.21
CA ILE A 200 -8.03 -13.26 -5.02
C ILE A 200 -7.32 -14.44 -4.34
N ARG A 201 -6.15 -14.20 -3.72
CA ARG A 201 -5.48 -15.19 -2.88
C ARG A 201 -6.36 -15.71 -1.77
N ASP A 202 -6.99 -14.79 -1.08
CA ASP A 202 -7.59 -15.07 0.19
C ASP A 202 -9.00 -15.68 0.01
N ILE A 203 -9.48 -15.94 -1.21
CA ILE A 203 -10.82 -16.53 -1.50
C ILE A 203 -11.15 -17.74 -0.65
N GLU A 204 -10.30 -18.76 -0.59
CA GLU A 204 -10.58 -20.00 0.17
C GLU A 204 -10.76 -19.71 1.66
N GLN A 205 -9.89 -18.84 2.18
CA GLN A 205 -9.89 -18.43 3.57
C GLN A 205 -11.12 -17.55 3.88
N ASP A 206 -11.37 -16.53 3.06
CA ASP A 206 -12.47 -15.60 3.19
C ASP A 206 -13.81 -16.33 3.14
N THR A 207 -13.94 -17.32 2.25
CA THR A 207 -15.11 -18.20 2.17
C THR A 207 -15.30 -18.97 3.48
N LYS A 208 -14.23 -19.56 4.04
CA LYS A 208 -14.28 -20.27 5.32
C LYS A 208 -14.70 -19.36 6.48
N TYR A 209 -14.33 -18.08 6.44
CA TYR A 209 -14.69 -17.08 7.45
C TYR A 209 -16.00 -16.32 7.12
N ASN A 210 -16.74 -16.71 6.09
CA ASN A 210 -17.95 -16.02 5.61
C ASN A 210 -17.74 -14.52 5.32
N LEU A 211 -16.53 -14.14 4.90
CA LEU A 211 -16.19 -12.77 4.51
C LEU A 211 -16.61 -12.54 3.06
N LYS A 212 -17.42 -11.50 2.83
CA LYS A 212 -17.89 -11.13 1.50
C LYS A 212 -16.92 -10.15 0.81
N THR A 213 -15.77 -10.64 0.34
CA THR A 213 -14.85 -9.85 -0.50
C THR A 213 -15.28 -9.86 -1.95
N LEU A 214 -14.77 -8.92 -2.76
CA LEU A 214 -15.14 -8.86 -4.18
C LEU A 214 -14.93 -10.22 -4.88
N PRO A 215 -13.79 -10.92 -4.71
CA PRO A 215 -13.57 -12.20 -5.38
C PRO A 215 -14.48 -13.33 -4.87
N THR A 216 -14.88 -13.33 -3.59
CA THR A 216 -15.87 -14.32 -3.08
C THR A 216 -17.28 -14.09 -3.63
N ILE A 217 -17.60 -12.86 -4.06
CA ILE A 217 -18.92 -12.52 -4.62
C ILE A 217 -18.98 -12.85 -6.11
N VAL A 218 -17.96 -12.45 -6.88
CA VAL A 218 -17.96 -12.58 -8.36
C VAL A 218 -17.31 -13.88 -8.85
N GLY A 219 -16.57 -14.58 -7.99
CA GLY A 219 -15.79 -15.75 -8.33
C GLY A 219 -14.36 -15.43 -8.76
N GLU A 220 -13.47 -16.42 -8.62
CA GLU A 220 -12.02 -16.29 -8.87
C GLU A 220 -11.72 -15.81 -10.30
N GLN A 221 -12.30 -16.45 -11.31
CA GLN A 221 -12.02 -16.11 -12.71
C GLN A 221 -12.48 -14.69 -13.09
N ALA A 222 -13.65 -14.27 -12.60
CA ALA A 222 -14.15 -12.91 -12.85
C ALA A 222 -13.28 -11.86 -12.16
N ALA A 223 -12.81 -12.13 -10.94
CA ALA A 223 -11.87 -11.26 -10.24
C ALA A 223 -10.51 -11.17 -10.93
N ILE A 224 -9.99 -12.28 -11.48
CA ILE A 224 -8.76 -12.27 -12.30
C ILE A 224 -8.95 -11.42 -13.54
N ASN A 225 -10.06 -11.59 -14.27
CA ASN A 225 -10.37 -10.79 -15.46
C ASN A 225 -10.48 -9.30 -15.12
N LEU A 226 -11.10 -8.97 -13.98
CA LEU A 226 -11.17 -7.60 -13.48
C LEU A 226 -9.78 -7.03 -13.16
N ALA A 227 -8.87 -7.81 -12.56
CA ALA A 227 -7.51 -7.35 -12.28
C ALA A 227 -6.76 -6.96 -13.57
N TYR A 228 -6.89 -7.76 -14.64
CA TYR A 228 -6.33 -7.41 -15.95
C TYR A 228 -7.01 -6.20 -16.58
N LEU A 229 -8.34 -6.10 -16.49
CA LEU A 229 -9.09 -4.95 -17.00
C LEU A 229 -8.65 -3.64 -16.32
N LEU A 230 -8.50 -3.67 -14.99
CA LEU A 230 -7.99 -2.52 -14.21
C LEU A 230 -6.57 -2.14 -14.65
N GLY A 231 -5.70 -3.13 -14.89
CA GLY A 231 -4.34 -2.87 -15.37
C GLY A 231 -4.30 -2.27 -16.78
N ILE A 232 -5.16 -2.73 -17.69
CA ILE A 232 -5.30 -2.15 -19.03
C ILE A 232 -5.85 -0.72 -18.93
N ALA A 233 -6.88 -0.50 -18.12
CA ALA A 233 -7.42 0.83 -17.87
C ALA A 233 -6.36 1.77 -17.29
N HIS A 234 -5.50 1.27 -16.39
CA HIS A 234 -4.39 2.03 -15.83
C HIS A 234 -3.36 2.45 -16.89
N LEU A 235 -3.03 1.55 -17.83
CA LEU A 235 -2.15 1.89 -18.96
C LEU A 235 -2.73 3.03 -19.81
N PHE A 236 -4.02 2.96 -20.16
CA PHE A 236 -4.68 4.02 -20.90
C PHE A 236 -4.70 5.35 -20.13
N LEU A 237 -5.03 5.29 -18.83
CA LEU A 237 -5.04 6.47 -17.98
C LEU A 237 -3.66 7.13 -17.91
N ILE A 238 -2.57 6.37 -17.83
CA ILE A 238 -1.22 6.96 -17.87
C ILE A 238 -0.90 7.52 -19.26
N ALA A 239 -1.24 6.81 -20.35
CA ALA A 239 -0.92 7.25 -21.71
C ALA A 239 -1.52 8.63 -22.04
N PHE A 240 -2.77 8.85 -21.63
CA PHE A 240 -3.50 10.10 -21.84
C PHE A 240 -3.33 11.13 -20.71
N SER A 241 -2.49 10.86 -19.72
CA SER A 241 -2.22 11.80 -18.62
C SER A 241 -1.49 13.06 -19.09
N PRO A 242 -1.55 14.18 -18.35
CA PRO A 242 -0.83 15.41 -18.68
C PRO A 242 0.67 15.39 -18.27
N TYR A 243 1.22 14.23 -17.86
CA TYR A 243 2.59 14.15 -17.34
C TYR A 243 3.67 14.12 -18.43
N SER A 244 4.91 14.38 -18.03
CA SER A 244 6.06 14.29 -18.93
C SER A 244 6.29 12.87 -19.44
N ILE A 245 6.93 12.75 -20.61
CA ILE A 245 7.22 11.45 -21.24
C ILE A 245 8.02 10.52 -20.31
N PRO A 246 9.08 10.98 -19.61
CA PRO A 246 9.84 10.13 -18.68
C PRO A 246 8.98 9.55 -17.54
N VAL A 247 8.11 10.38 -16.96
CA VAL A 247 7.19 9.95 -15.90
C VAL A 247 6.23 8.88 -16.41
N LYS A 248 5.62 9.13 -17.59
CA LYS A 248 4.73 8.15 -18.24
C LYS A 248 5.46 6.83 -18.50
N ALA A 249 6.69 6.87 -19.03
CA ALA A 249 7.47 5.68 -19.35
C ALA A 249 7.70 4.81 -18.10
N GLY A 250 8.13 5.40 -16.98
CA GLY A 250 8.34 4.67 -15.72
C GLY A 250 7.05 4.04 -15.17
N MET A 251 5.95 4.78 -15.17
CA MET A 251 4.65 4.29 -14.70
C MET A 251 4.07 3.19 -15.60
N LEU A 252 4.16 3.35 -16.93
CA LEU A 252 3.72 2.36 -17.91
C LEU A 252 4.52 1.07 -17.77
N LEU A 253 5.86 1.17 -17.72
CA LEU A 253 6.73 0.00 -17.57
C LEU A 253 6.40 -0.77 -16.29
N THR A 254 6.19 -0.07 -15.17
CA THR A 254 5.80 -0.69 -13.91
C THR A 254 4.50 -1.48 -14.05
N THR A 255 3.48 -0.89 -14.69
CA THR A 255 2.18 -1.53 -14.89
C THR A 255 2.31 -2.77 -15.78
N VAL A 256 3.09 -2.69 -16.86
CA VAL A 256 3.38 -3.84 -17.74
C VAL A 256 4.09 -4.95 -16.96
N LEU A 257 5.08 -4.63 -16.13
CA LEU A 257 5.79 -5.62 -15.31
C LEU A 257 4.84 -6.31 -14.32
N ILE A 258 3.90 -5.59 -13.72
CA ILE A 258 2.88 -6.18 -12.84
C ILE A 258 1.97 -7.12 -13.63
N LEU A 259 1.49 -6.73 -14.81
CA LEU A 259 0.65 -7.60 -15.65
C LEU A 259 1.37 -8.88 -16.07
N VAL A 260 2.67 -8.77 -16.39
CA VAL A 260 3.52 -9.94 -16.67
C VAL A 260 3.69 -10.80 -15.42
N LEU A 261 3.91 -10.21 -14.25
CA LEU A 261 4.02 -10.91 -12.97
C LEU A 261 2.72 -11.65 -12.61
N MET A 262 1.56 -11.02 -12.83
CA MET A 262 0.25 -11.63 -12.65
C MET A 262 0.11 -12.90 -13.48
N LYS A 263 0.44 -12.82 -14.78
CA LYS A 263 0.33 -13.94 -15.73
C LYS A 263 1.34 -15.06 -15.46
N SER A 264 2.58 -14.70 -15.12
CA SER A 264 3.68 -15.66 -15.05
C SER A 264 3.81 -16.34 -13.68
N VAL A 265 3.47 -15.63 -12.60
CA VAL A 265 3.72 -16.10 -11.22
C VAL A 265 2.44 -16.20 -10.42
N LEU A 266 1.66 -15.11 -10.33
CA LEU A 266 0.60 -15.01 -9.33
C LEU A 266 -0.61 -15.89 -9.65
N PHE A 267 -1.04 -15.95 -10.91
CA PHE A 267 -2.22 -16.72 -11.33
C PHE A 267 -1.87 -18.09 -11.94
N THR A 268 -0.62 -18.55 -11.79
CA THR A 268 -0.15 -19.84 -12.35
C THR A 268 -0.36 -21.02 -11.40
N SER A 269 -0.30 -20.81 -10.07
CA SER A 269 -0.43 -21.92 -9.10
C SER A 269 -0.80 -21.49 -7.68
N LYS A 270 -1.66 -22.28 -7.03
CA LYS A 270 -2.01 -22.24 -5.59
C LYS A 270 -0.83 -22.22 -4.62
N LYS A 271 0.36 -22.65 -5.03
CA LYS A 271 1.57 -22.62 -4.19
C LYS A 271 2.33 -21.30 -4.21
N ASN A 272 2.10 -20.42 -5.20
CA ASN A 272 2.86 -19.17 -5.38
C ASN A 272 2.26 -17.97 -4.65
N TYR A 273 1.24 -18.18 -3.82
CA TYR A 273 0.45 -17.11 -3.21
C TYR A 273 1.20 -16.30 -2.12
N HIS A 274 2.37 -16.78 -1.68
CA HIS A 274 3.30 -15.97 -0.90
C HIS A 274 3.98 -14.87 -1.73
N SER A 275 4.00 -14.98 -3.06
CA SER A 275 4.61 -13.99 -3.96
C SER A 275 3.74 -12.75 -4.15
N VAL A 276 2.51 -12.71 -3.63
CA VAL A 276 1.62 -11.53 -3.75
C VAL A 276 2.22 -10.32 -3.02
N TYR A 277 3.00 -10.53 -1.96
CA TYR A 277 3.76 -9.46 -1.29
C TYR A 277 4.81 -8.78 -2.21
N LEU A 278 5.11 -9.32 -3.40
CA LEU A 278 5.90 -8.62 -4.42
C LEU A 278 5.16 -7.39 -4.98
N LEU A 279 3.83 -7.35 -4.84
CA LEU A 279 3.04 -6.19 -5.25
C LEU A 279 3.30 -4.99 -4.34
N ASP A 280 3.59 -5.18 -3.05
CA ASP A 280 4.03 -4.09 -2.15
C ASP A 280 5.38 -3.51 -2.61
N LEU A 281 6.27 -4.38 -3.12
CA LEU A 281 7.54 -3.95 -3.71
C LEU A 281 7.32 -3.19 -5.02
N ALA A 282 6.24 -3.49 -5.77
CA ALA A 282 5.95 -2.81 -7.02
C ALA A 282 5.69 -1.31 -6.85
N LEU A 283 5.19 -0.87 -5.68
CA LEU A 283 5.04 0.56 -5.37
C LEU A 283 6.41 1.27 -5.28
N ILE A 284 7.41 0.61 -4.69
CA ILE A 284 8.78 1.12 -4.60
C ILE A 284 9.44 1.12 -5.99
N VAL A 285 9.24 0.02 -6.74
CA VAL A 285 9.77 -0.12 -8.11
C VAL A 285 9.21 0.96 -9.02
N GLN A 286 7.94 1.35 -8.87
CA GLN A 286 7.35 2.43 -9.67
C GLN A 286 8.09 3.75 -9.47
N TRP A 287 8.36 4.12 -8.22
CA TRP A 287 9.13 5.31 -7.90
C TRP A 287 10.56 5.23 -8.48
N LEU A 288 11.25 4.11 -8.30
CA LEU A 288 12.60 3.91 -8.84
C LEU A 288 12.66 4.01 -10.37
N LEU A 289 11.70 3.42 -11.07
CA LEU A 289 11.65 3.47 -12.53
C LEU A 289 11.37 4.89 -13.01
N VAL A 290 10.40 5.59 -12.42
CA VAL A 290 10.14 7.00 -12.78
C VAL A 290 11.37 7.87 -12.53
N LEU A 291 12.05 7.68 -11.39
CA LEU A 291 13.29 8.39 -11.09
C LEU A 291 14.37 8.07 -12.14
N LEU A 292 14.59 6.80 -12.49
CA LEU A 292 15.56 6.40 -13.51
C LEU A 292 15.30 7.10 -14.86
N PHE A 293 14.06 7.11 -15.33
CA PHE A 293 13.70 7.77 -16.59
C PHE A 293 13.85 9.29 -16.52
N LEU A 294 13.60 9.93 -15.36
CA LEU A 294 13.77 11.38 -15.20
C LEU A 294 15.23 11.84 -15.27
N ILE A 295 16.18 10.98 -14.89
CA ILE A 295 17.62 11.32 -14.87
C ILE A 295 18.33 10.88 -16.16
N SER A 296 17.67 10.08 -17.01
CA SER A 296 18.21 9.57 -18.28
C SER A 296 17.95 10.56 -19.43
#